data_AF-A0AAQ3Y7P6-F1
#
_entry.id   AF-A0AAQ3Y7P6-F1
#
_cell.length_a   1.000
_cell.length_b   1.000
_cell.length_c   1.000
_cell.angle_alpha   90.00
_cell.angle_beta   90.00
_cell.angle_gamma   90.00
#
_symmetry.space_group_name_H-M   'P 1'
#
loop_
_entity.id
_entity.type
_entity.pdbx_description
1 polymer ?
#
loop_
_entity_poly.entity_id
_entity_poly.type
_entity_poly.pdbx_seq_one_letter_code
_entity_poly.pdbx_strand_id
1 'polypeptide(L)'
;MGKLIETFVARKEDFIQAVVEHIQLSLLSLLIAILIAIPLAILLTNYKKVAEFVLQITGIFQTIPSLALLGLLIPIIGIGSPPAIVALVIYALFPILQNTYTGLTEIDPSLEEAAEAFGMNKREKLVKFELQLALPYIISGIRTATVMIIGTATLAALIGAGGLGTFILLGIDRNNVYLILIGAISSAVLAVLFNFGIHLLEKATVKRIVAAFMVLLALLVGSFVYTHQEAEQKEITVAGKLGAEPDILINMYKELIEANSDIHVNLKSNFGKTSFLFNALKSGEIDVYPEFTGTVLETFLKDNKNTSNDPREVYEYARDQIKKQENMDYLEPMLYENTYAVAVKRSFAEENGLKTIEDLKKVESQLKAGFTLEFIDREDGYKGLQKLYNLNFDVKSMEPSLRYQAINNGDVNVVDAYSTDSELKQYDLVILKDNKQLFPPYQGAPLLKAETLEKYPELKELLQPLVGKITEEEMSEMNYLVNVEQKDPATVAHDYLSKQGMLENN
;
A
#
# COMPACT_ATOMS: atom_id res chain seq x y z
N MET A 1 -10.90 -10.22 -22.84
CA MET A 1 -9.92 -9.16 -23.20
C MET A 1 -10.50 -7.76 -23.04
N GLY A 2 -11.80 -7.52 -23.33
CA GLY A 2 -12.46 -6.21 -23.13
C GLY A 2 -12.24 -5.61 -21.73
N LYS A 3 -12.62 -6.34 -20.66
CA LYS A 3 -12.48 -5.85 -19.28
C LYS A 3 -11.04 -5.49 -18.88
N LEU A 4 -10.04 -6.25 -19.30
CA LEU A 4 -8.63 -5.93 -19.02
C LEU A 4 -8.21 -4.61 -19.68
N ILE A 5 -8.63 -4.39 -20.93
CA ILE A 5 -8.34 -3.15 -21.67
C ILE A 5 -9.10 -1.99 -21.04
N GLU A 6 -10.37 -2.17 -20.68
CA GLU A 6 -11.18 -1.16 -19.98
C GLU A 6 -10.53 -0.75 -18.65
N THR A 7 -10.13 -1.72 -17.81
CA THR A 7 -9.42 -1.44 -16.56
C THR A 7 -8.10 -0.72 -16.80
N PHE A 8 -7.33 -1.13 -17.82
CA PHE A 8 -6.08 -0.46 -18.16
C PHE A 8 -6.29 0.99 -18.62
N VAL A 9 -7.29 1.24 -19.47
CA VAL A 9 -7.62 2.58 -19.96
C VAL A 9 -8.08 3.47 -18.81
N ALA A 10 -8.89 2.96 -17.88
CA ALA A 10 -9.33 3.69 -16.70
C ALA A 10 -8.17 4.07 -15.76
N ARG A 11 -7.13 3.23 -15.69
CA ARG A 11 -5.98 3.39 -14.77
C ARG A 11 -4.68 3.81 -15.45
N LYS A 12 -4.77 4.44 -16.63
CA LYS A 12 -3.61 4.71 -17.48
C LYS A 12 -2.58 5.62 -16.81
N GLU A 13 -3.04 6.65 -16.09
CA GLU A 13 -2.15 7.62 -15.44
C GLU A 13 -1.41 6.99 -14.26
N ASP A 14 -2.16 6.36 -13.34
CA ASP A 14 -1.63 5.54 -12.24
C ASP A 14 -0.61 4.50 -12.74
N PHE A 15 -0.89 3.87 -13.88
CA PHE A 15 -0.03 2.88 -14.49
C PHE A 15 1.30 3.48 -14.97
N ILE A 16 1.26 4.62 -15.66
CA ILE A 16 2.47 5.28 -16.16
C ILE A 16 3.36 5.68 -14.99
N GLN A 17 2.77 6.27 -13.94
CA GLN A 17 3.49 6.62 -12.72
C GLN A 17 4.13 5.38 -12.07
N ALA A 18 3.35 4.31 -11.88
CA ALA A 18 3.84 3.06 -11.33
C ALA A 18 5.00 2.44 -12.15
N VAL A 19 4.97 2.54 -13.49
CA VAL A 19 6.09 2.09 -14.33
C VAL A 19 7.34 2.94 -14.08
N VAL A 20 7.20 4.27 -14.02
CA VAL A 20 8.32 5.19 -13.79
C VAL A 20 8.95 4.93 -12.42
N GLU A 21 8.14 4.85 -11.37
CA GLU A 21 8.60 4.54 -10.01
C GLU A 21 9.33 3.18 -9.96
N HIS A 22 8.76 2.15 -10.60
CA HIS A 22 9.36 0.81 -10.62
C HIS A 22 10.73 0.81 -11.32
N ILE A 23 10.84 1.55 -12.43
CA ILE A 23 12.10 1.74 -13.15
C ILE A 23 13.11 2.51 -12.28
N GLN A 24 12.70 3.62 -11.66
CA GLN A 24 13.56 4.45 -10.82
C GLN A 24 14.13 3.65 -9.64
N LEU A 25 13.27 2.96 -8.88
CA LEU A 25 13.67 2.09 -7.77
C LEU A 25 14.65 1.01 -8.25
N SER A 26 14.29 0.29 -9.31
CA SER A 26 15.10 -0.83 -9.81
C SER A 26 16.47 -0.38 -10.32
N LEU A 27 16.50 0.70 -11.10
CA LEU A 27 17.73 1.20 -11.71
C LEU A 27 18.64 1.82 -10.64
N LEU A 28 18.10 2.63 -9.73
CA LEU A 28 18.88 3.24 -8.65
C LEU A 28 19.52 2.17 -7.76
N SER A 29 18.75 1.16 -7.32
CA SER A 29 19.28 0.05 -6.54
C SER A 29 20.36 -0.74 -7.28
N LEU A 30 20.16 -1.00 -8.58
CA LEU A 30 21.15 -1.71 -9.38
C LEU A 30 22.46 -0.91 -9.50
N LEU A 31 22.37 0.39 -9.77
CA LEU A 31 23.55 1.27 -9.90
C LEU A 31 24.34 1.33 -8.58
N ILE A 32 23.65 1.50 -7.44
CA ILE A 32 24.28 1.49 -6.12
C ILE A 32 24.94 0.12 -5.86
N ALA A 33 24.26 -0.98 -6.16
CA ALA A 33 24.81 -2.33 -5.98
C ALA A 33 26.06 -2.56 -6.85
N ILE A 34 26.07 -2.09 -8.10
CA ILE A 34 27.24 -2.15 -9.00
C ILE A 34 28.42 -1.35 -8.40
N LEU A 35 28.16 -0.12 -7.94
CA LEU A 35 29.18 0.76 -7.36
C LEU A 35 29.78 0.22 -6.06
N ILE A 36 29.06 -0.64 -5.34
CA ILE A 36 29.56 -1.30 -4.13
C ILE A 36 30.24 -2.63 -4.48
N ALA A 37 29.54 -3.52 -5.17
CA ALA A 37 29.94 -4.90 -5.35
C ALA A 37 31.14 -5.08 -6.28
N ILE A 38 31.25 -4.32 -7.37
CA ILE A 38 32.38 -4.46 -8.31
C ILE A 38 33.70 -4.01 -7.65
N PRO A 39 33.80 -2.80 -7.04
CA PRO A 39 35.02 -2.41 -6.35
C PRO A 39 35.37 -3.36 -5.21
N LEU A 40 34.36 -3.81 -4.44
CA LEU A 40 34.57 -4.78 -3.37
C LEU A 40 35.13 -6.11 -3.89
N ALA A 41 34.61 -6.63 -5.00
CA ALA A 41 35.14 -7.84 -5.64
C ALA A 41 36.61 -7.70 -6.02
N ILE A 42 36.98 -6.59 -6.67
CA ILE A 42 38.34 -6.28 -7.12
C ILE A 42 39.30 -6.20 -5.91
N LEU A 43 38.87 -5.58 -4.81
CA LEU A 43 39.66 -5.50 -3.59
C LEU A 43 39.88 -6.88 -2.96
N LEU A 44 38.90 -7.78 -3.09
CA LEU A 44 38.91 -9.11 -2.48
C LEU A 44 39.66 -10.17 -3.30
N THR A 45 39.97 -9.93 -4.58
CA THR A 45 40.63 -10.88 -5.49
C THR A 45 41.90 -11.51 -4.90
N ASN A 46 42.67 -10.73 -4.14
CA ASN A 46 43.94 -11.19 -3.52
C ASN A 46 43.77 -11.78 -2.10
N TYR A 47 42.55 -11.80 -1.55
CA TYR A 47 42.27 -12.17 -0.16
C TYR A 47 41.20 -13.28 -0.07
N LYS A 48 41.48 -14.46 -0.64
CA LYS A 48 40.53 -15.59 -0.77
C LYS A 48 39.68 -15.88 0.47
N LYS A 49 40.28 -15.99 1.67
CA LYS A 49 39.53 -16.26 2.91
C LYS A 49 38.55 -15.15 3.27
N VAL A 50 38.94 -13.90 3.06
CA VAL A 50 38.08 -12.73 3.30
C VAL A 50 36.97 -12.69 2.25
N ALA A 51 37.30 -12.99 0.99
CA ALA A 51 36.32 -13.08 -0.09
C ALA A 51 35.24 -14.12 0.20
N GLU A 52 35.63 -15.34 0.58
CA GLU A 52 34.71 -16.42 0.97
C GLU A 52 33.79 -15.99 2.12
N PHE A 53 34.33 -15.33 3.14
CA PHE A 53 33.55 -14.80 4.26
C PHE A 53 32.55 -13.73 3.82
N VAL A 54 32.96 -12.74 3.02
CA VAL A 54 32.08 -11.66 2.53
C VAL A 54 30.99 -12.22 1.60
N LEU A 55 31.31 -13.20 0.76
CA LEU A 55 30.35 -13.90 -0.09
C LEU A 55 29.32 -14.66 0.74
N GLN A 56 29.73 -15.31 1.83
CA GLN A 56 28.78 -15.96 2.76
C GLN A 56 27.85 -14.94 3.41
N ILE A 57 28.39 -13.81 3.90
CA ILE A 57 27.57 -12.75 4.53
C ILE A 57 26.55 -12.18 3.53
N THR A 58 26.98 -11.82 2.33
CA THR A 58 26.08 -11.31 1.28
C THR A 58 25.05 -12.36 0.85
N GLY A 59 25.43 -13.64 0.77
CA GLY A 59 24.51 -14.74 0.52
C GLY A 59 23.47 -14.91 1.63
N ILE A 60 23.85 -14.81 2.91
CA ILE A 60 22.90 -14.84 4.04
C ILE A 60 21.87 -13.73 3.89
N PHE A 61 22.30 -12.49 3.64
CA PHE A 61 21.38 -11.37 3.48
C PHE A 61 20.38 -11.57 2.32
N GLN A 62 20.82 -12.16 1.21
CA GLN A 62 19.93 -12.49 0.08
C GLN A 62 18.86 -13.54 0.44
N THR A 63 19.12 -14.41 1.42
CA THR A 63 18.16 -15.45 1.84
C THR A 63 17.11 -14.95 2.83
N ILE A 64 17.29 -13.77 3.44
CA ILE A 64 16.31 -13.18 4.37
C ILE A 64 15.05 -12.84 3.56
N PRO A 65 13.84 -13.35 3.88
CA PRO A 65 12.63 -13.01 3.14
C PRO A 65 12.46 -11.51 2.96
N SER A 66 12.17 -11.07 1.74
CA SER A 66 12.16 -9.65 1.36
C SER A 66 11.16 -8.86 2.20
N LEU A 67 9.98 -9.43 2.46
CA LEU A 67 8.98 -8.84 3.35
C LEU A 67 9.51 -8.62 4.77
N ALA A 68 10.28 -9.57 5.31
CA ALA A 68 10.88 -9.46 6.63
C ALA A 68 11.99 -8.40 6.65
N LEU A 69 12.84 -8.35 5.61
CA LEU A 69 13.87 -7.33 5.49
C LEU A 69 13.26 -5.92 5.42
N LEU A 70 12.20 -5.73 4.63
CA LEU A 70 11.49 -4.45 4.56
C LEU A 70 10.92 -4.08 5.94
N GLY A 71 10.24 -5.00 6.63
CA GLY A 71 9.70 -4.76 7.98
C GLY A 71 10.76 -4.36 9.01
N LEU A 72 11.97 -4.92 8.93
CA LEU A 72 13.10 -4.57 9.81
C LEU A 72 13.67 -3.16 9.53
N LEU A 73 13.54 -2.66 8.30
CA LEU A 73 14.04 -1.34 7.93
C LEU A 73 13.07 -0.22 8.32
N ILE A 74 11.78 -0.50 8.48
CA ILE A 74 10.77 0.51 8.81
C ILE A 74 11.11 1.32 10.06
N PRO A 75 11.47 0.71 11.22
CA PRO A 75 11.80 1.49 12.42
C PRO A 75 13.09 2.29 12.32
N ILE A 76 13.98 1.97 11.37
CA ILE A 76 15.33 2.54 11.27
C ILE A 76 15.37 3.66 10.22
N ILE A 77 14.74 3.43 9.07
CA ILE A 77 14.84 4.28 7.88
C ILE A 77 13.52 5.02 7.61
N GLY A 78 12.39 4.53 8.12
CA GLY A 78 11.06 5.01 7.76
C GLY A 78 10.40 4.12 6.71
N ILE A 79 9.39 4.62 6.01
CA ILE A 79 8.68 3.87 4.96
C ILE A 79 9.04 4.48 3.58
N GLY A 80 8.37 4.04 2.52
CA GLY A 80 8.59 4.55 1.16
C GLY A 80 9.82 4.00 0.45
N SER A 81 10.34 4.78 -0.50
CA SER A 81 11.42 4.36 -1.40
C SER A 81 12.77 4.08 -0.73
N PRO A 82 13.24 4.85 0.29
CA PRO A 82 14.56 4.62 0.89
C PRO A 82 14.78 3.20 1.47
N PRO A 83 13.93 2.66 2.36
CA PRO A 83 14.09 1.28 2.85
C PRO A 83 13.97 0.23 1.73
N ALA A 84 13.12 0.46 0.73
CA ALA A 84 13.01 -0.42 -0.44
C ALA A 84 14.33 -0.46 -1.22
N ILE A 85 14.94 0.71 -1.48
CA ILE A 85 16.23 0.80 -2.20
C ILE A 85 17.31 0.04 -1.44
N VAL A 86 17.39 0.21 -0.11
CA VAL A 86 18.37 -0.50 0.74
C VAL A 86 18.17 -2.01 0.65
N ALA A 87 16.93 -2.50 0.79
CA ALA A 87 16.63 -3.92 0.66
C ALA A 87 17.01 -4.47 -0.72
N LEU A 88 16.65 -3.77 -1.79
CA LEU A 88 16.97 -4.17 -3.18
C LEU A 88 18.48 -4.18 -3.44
N VAL A 89 19.23 -3.21 -2.90
CA VAL A 89 20.70 -3.17 -2.96
C VAL A 89 21.28 -4.40 -2.26
N ILE A 90 20.86 -4.66 -1.01
CA ILE A 90 21.33 -5.81 -0.21
C ILE A 90 21.18 -7.13 -0.99
N TYR A 91 20.02 -7.32 -1.61
CA TYR A 91 19.73 -8.48 -2.44
C TYR A 91 20.68 -8.57 -3.64
N ALA A 92 20.87 -7.46 -4.35
CA ALA A 92 21.68 -7.41 -5.57
C ALA A 92 23.19 -7.54 -5.35
N LEU A 93 23.70 -7.30 -4.13
CA LEU A 93 25.12 -7.38 -3.83
C LEU A 93 25.69 -8.77 -4.12
N PHE A 94 25.04 -9.85 -3.66
CA PHE A 94 25.56 -11.20 -3.79
C PHE A 94 25.84 -11.62 -5.25
N PRO A 95 24.86 -11.61 -6.18
CA PRO A 95 25.10 -12.06 -7.55
C PRO A 95 26.16 -11.23 -8.28
N ILE A 96 26.21 -9.90 -8.06
CA ILE A 96 27.22 -9.03 -8.70
C ILE A 96 28.61 -9.32 -8.13
N LEU A 97 28.72 -9.38 -6.80
CA LEU A 97 29.98 -9.64 -6.10
C LEU A 97 30.54 -11.03 -6.47
N GLN A 98 29.70 -12.06 -6.39
CA GLN A 98 30.08 -13.45 -6.70
C GLN A 98 30.58 -13.60 -8.12
N ASN A 99 29.84 -13.10 -9.11
CA ASN A 99 30.24 -13.25 -10.51
C ASN A 99 31.46 -12.40 -10.86
N THR A 100 31.58 -11.19 -10.28
CA THR A 100 32.78 -10.35 -10.50
C THR A 100 34.02 -11.01 -9.90
N TYR A 101 33.91 -11.53 -8.68
CA TYR A 101 35.01 -12.25 -8.02
C TYR A 101 35.41 -13.49 -8.83
N THR A 102 34.45 -14.35 -9.19
CA THR A 102 34.71 -15.53 -10.04
C THR A 102 35.36 -15.16 -11.37
N GLY A 103 34.85 -14.12 -12.05
CA GLY A 103 35.42 -13.68 -13.33
C GLY A 103 36.87 -13.19 -13.24
N LEU A 104 37.27 -12.64 -12.09
CA LEU A 104 38.65 -12.18 -11.84
C LEU A 104 39.57 -13.32 -11.40
N THR A 105 39.08 -14.29 -10.64
CA THR A 105 39.91 -15.39 -10.10
C THR A 105 40.04 -16.59 -11.03
N GLU A 106 39.12 -16.75 -12.00
CA GLU A 106 39.14 -17.84 -12.99
C GLU A 106 39.89 -17.46 -14.27
N ILE A 107 40.62 -16.33 -14.28
CA ILE A 107 41.50 -15.97 -15.40
C ILE A 107 42.64 -16.99 -15.47
N ASP A 108 42.94 -17.47 -16.68
CA ASP A 108 44.02 -18.43 -16.90
C ASP A 108 45.37 -17.85 -16.42
N PRO A 109 46.10 -18.52 -15.50
CA PRO A 109 47.38 -18.04 -14.98
C PRO A 109 48.41 -17.72 -16.07
N SER A 110 48.39 -18.44 -17.20
CA SER A 110 49.30 -18.19 -18.31
C SER A 110 49.07 -16.83 -18.97
N LEU A 111 47.82 -16.35 -18.99
CA LEU A 111 47.49 -15.02 -19.51
C LEU A 111 47.92 -13.92 -18.53
N GLU A 112 47.88 -14.20 -17.23
CA GLU A 112 48.41 -13.28 -16.20
C GLU A 112 49.93 -13.14 -16.26
N GLU A 113 50.65 -14.25 -16.37
CA GLU A 113 52.11 -14.26 -16.55
C GLU A 113 52.51 -13.50 -17.81
N ALA A 114 51.73 -13.66 -18.90
CA ALA A 114 51.95 -12.91 -20.13
C ALA A 114 51.78 -11.40 -19.92
N ALA A 115 50.73 -10.96 -19.22
CA ALA A 115 50.49 -9.54 -18.93
C ALA A 115 51.65 -8.92 -18.12
N GLU A 116 52.21 -9.68 -17.16
CA GLU A 116 53.38 -9.27 -16.38
C GLU A 116 54.65 -9.24 -17.24
N ALA A 117 54.86 -10.23 -18.12
CA ALA A 117 55.98 -10.27 -19.05
C ALA A 117 55.98 -9.10 -20.06
N PHE A 118 54.80 -8.61 -20.44
CA PHE A 118 54.65 -7.39 -21.25
C PHE A 118 54.84 -6.09 -20.46
N GLY A 119 55.18 -6.15 -19.17
CA GLY A 119 55.51 -5.00 -18.33
C GLY A 119 54.30 -4.19 -17.87
N MET A 120 53.09 -4.77 -17.87
CA MET A 120 51.90 -4.07 -17.38
C MET A 120 52.00 -3.81 -15.87
N ASN A 121 51.78 -2.57 -15.44
CA ASN A 121 51.63 -2.28 -14.01
C ASN A 121 50.26 -2.74 -13.49
N LYS A 122 50.08 -2.80 -12.16
CA LYS A 122 48.83 -3.30 -11.53
C LYS A 122 47.55 -2.64 -12.04
N ARG A 123 47.58 -1.31 -12.27
CA ARG A 123 46.40 -0.58 -12.76
C ARG A 123 46.12 -0.89 -14.23
N GLU A 124 47.17 -1.03 -15.03
CA GLU A 124 47.05 -1.42 -16.44
C GLU A 124 46.59 -2.86 -16.60
N LYS A 125 47.15 -3.79 -15.82
CA LYS A 125 46.72 -5.20 -15.75
C LYS A 125 45.23 -5.27 -15.40
N LEU A 126 44.81 -4.57 -14.35
CA LEU A 126 43.39 -4.53 -13.94
C LEU A 126 42.46 -3.99 -15.04
N VAL A 127 42.73 -2.78 -15.55
CA VAL A 127 41.79 -2.07 -16.42
C VAL A 127 41.82 -2.57 -17.87
N LYS A 128 43.01 -2.87 -18.40
CA LYS A 128 43.18 -3.24 -19.81
C LYS A 128 43.10 -4.75 -20.05
N PHE A 129 43.22 -5.58 -19.01
CA PHE A 129 43.31 -7.02 -19.17
C PHE A 129 42.30 -7.76 -18.26
N GLU A 130 42.44 -7.72 -16.93
CA GLU A 130 41.61 -8.50 -16.01
C GLU A 130 40.12 -8.17 -16.14
N LEU A 131 39.76 -6.88 -16.08
CA LEU A 131 38.36 -6.45 -16.23
C LEU A 131 37.79 -6.74 -17.62
N GLN A 132 38.63 -6.84 -18.66
CA GLN A 132 38.16 -7.17 -20.00
C GLN A 132 37.81 -8.67 -20.13
N LEU A 133 38.63 -9.54 -19.53
CA LEU A 133 38.39 -10.98 -19.51
C LEU A 133 37.26 -11.36 -18.55
N ALA A 134 37.16 -10.68 -17.41
CA ALA A 134 36.10 -10.91 -16.42
C ALA A 134 34.73 -10.35 -16.85
N LEU A 135 34.68 -9.48 -17.87
CA LEU A 135 33.49 -8.74 -18.26
C LEU A 135 32.24 -9.60 -18.52
N PRO A 136 32.31 -10.76 -19.22
CA PRO A 136 31.13 -11.62 -19.43
C PRO A 136 30.54 -12.11 -18.10
N TYR A 137 31.39 -12.44 -17.12
CA TYR A 137 30.95 -12.83 -15.78
C TYR A 137 30.32 -11.65 -15.05
N ILE A 138 30.95 -10.47 -15.07
CA ILE A 138 30.40 -9.26 -14.45
C ILE A 138 29.00 -8.95 -14.99
N ILE A 139 28.83 -9.01 -16.32
CA ILE A 139 27.54 -8.79 -16.98
C ILE A 139 26.52 -9.87 -16.59
N SER A 140 26.94 -11.13 -16.47
CA SER A 140 26.09 -12.22 -15.97
C SER A 140 25.59 -11.96 -14.54
N GLY A 141 26.47 -11.45 -13.66
CA GLY A 141 26.12 -11.03 -12.30
C GLY A 141 25.10 -9.89 -12.28
N ILE A 142 25.37 -8.84 -13.07
CA ILE A 142 24.46 -7.68 -13.21
C ILE A 142 23.10 -8.11 -13.77
N ARG A 143 23.08 -9.01 -14.76
CA ARG A 143 21.85 -9.56 -15.35
C ARG A 143 21.02 -10.29 -14.29
N THR A 144 21.65 -11.19 -13.54
CA THR A 144 21.01 -11.96 -12.46
C THR A 144 20.43 -11.01 -11.40
N ALA A 145 21.23 -10.02 -10.97
CA ALA A 145 20.78 -9.01 -10.02
C ALA A 145 19.59 -8.19 -10.54
N THR A 146 19.60 -7.82 -11.82
CA THR A 146 18.55 -7.02 -12.44
C THR A 146 17.20 -7.75 -12.45
N VAL A 147 17.19 -9.02 -12.88
CA VAL A 147 15.96 -9.83 -12.87
C VAL A 147 15.42 -9.97 -11.46
N MET A 148 16.30 -10.21 -10.49
CA MET A 148 15.91 -10.31 -9.09
C MET A 148 15.36 -8.99 -8.55
N ILE A 149 16.05 -7.86 -8.77
CA ILE A 149 15.60 -6.53 -8.35
C ILE A 149 14.21 -6.22 -8.91
N ILE A 150 14.00 -6.40 -10.22
CA ILE A 150 12.71 -6.03 -10.83
C ILE A 150 11.58 -6.87 -10.25
N GLY A 151 11.82 -8.17 -10.02
CA GLY A 151 10.86 -9.06 -9.36
C GLY A 151 10.59 -8.66 -7.91
N THR A 152 11.62 -8.48 -7.09
CA THR A 152 11.46 -8.16 -5.66
C THR A 152 10.99 -6.73 -5.41
N ALA A 153 11.25 -5.80 -6.33
CA ALA A 153 10.76 -4.42 -6.25
C ALA A 153 9.22 -4.34 -6.26
N THR A 154 8.52 -5.37 -6.75
CA THR A 154 7.05 -5.43 -6.62
C THR A 154 6.59 -5.42 -5.15
N LEU A 155 7.42 -5.87 -4.21
CA LEU A 155 7.12 -5.84 -2.78
C LEU A 155 7.36 -4.47 -2.16
N ALA A 156 8.03 -3.55 -2.86
CA ALA A 156 8.27 -2.20 -2.36
C ALA A 156 6.94 -1.43 -2.14
N ALA A 157 5.90 -1.77 -2.91
CA ALA A 157 4.55 -1.25 -2.72
C ALA A 157 3.96 -1.56 -1.33
N LEU A 158 4.36 -2.67 -0.68
CA LEU A 158 3.89 -3.03 0.67
C LEU A 158 4.31 -2.04 1.76
N ILE A 159 5.37 -1.28 1.49
CA ILE A 159 5.87 -0.23 2.37
C ILE A 159 5.73 1.15 1.73
N GLY A 160 4.87 1.28 0.73
CA GLY A 160 4.54 2.58 0.18
C GLY A 160 5.59 3.18 -0.76
N ALA A 161 6.55 2.39 -1.24
CA ALA A 161 7.55 2.87 -2.20
C ALA A 161 7.00 3.06 -3.62
N GLY A 162 5.77 2.59 -3.87
CA GLY A 162 5.11 2.65 -5.18
C GLY A 162 5.54 1.53 -6.13
N GLY A 163 5.48 1.81 -7.43
CA GLY A 163 5.85 0.89 -8.50
C GLY A 163 4.72 -0.03 -8.97
N LEU A 164 5.05 -0.95 -9.89
CA LEU A 164 4.09 -1.89 -10.48
C LEU A 164 3.50 -2.88 -9.45
N GLY A 165 4.15 -3.01 -8.29
CA GLY A 165 3.64 -3.75 -7.14
C GLY A 165 2.30 -3.24 -6.63
N THR A 166 2.03 -1.93 -6.75
CA THR A 166 0.79 -1.31 -6.29
C THR A 166 -0.42 -1.91 -6.99
N PHE A 167 -0.35 -2.18 -8.30
CA PHE A 167 -1.41 -2.85 -9.05
C PHE A 167 -1.65 -4.29 -8.61
N ILE A 168 -0.59 -5.00 -8.23
CA ILE A 168 -0.68 -6.39 -7.74
C ILE A 168 -1.41 -6.41 -6.40
N LEU A 169 -0.99 -5.56 -5.46
CA LEU A 169 -1.62 -5.46 -4.14
C LEU A 169 -3.08 -5.00 -4.25
N LEU A 170 -3.33 -3.95 -5.03
CA LEU A 170 -4.68 -3.43 -5.27
C LEU A 170 -5.60 -4.50 -5.85
N GLY A 171 -5.10 -5.29 -6.80
CA GLY A 171 -5.85 -6.39 -7.39
C GLY A 171 -6.12 -7.53 -6.41
N ILE A 172 -5.18 -7.84 -5.51
CA ILE A 172 -5.40 -8.83 -4.43
C ILE A 172 -6.47 -8.33 -3.47
N ASP A 173 -6.33 -7.10 -2.98
CA ASP A 173 -7.23 -6.52 -1.98
C ASP A 173 -8.66 -6.34 -2.52
N ARG A 174 -8.81 -6.02 -3.81
CA ARG A 174 -10.11 -5.86 -4.47
C ARG A 174 -10.65 -7.13 -5.13
N ASN A 175 -9.95 -8.25 -4.96
CA ASN A 175 -10.24 -9.50 -5.68
C ASN A 175 -10.41 -9.29 -7.21
N ASN A 176 -9.65 -8.35 -7.77
CA ASN A 176 -9.69 -7.95 -9.17
C ASN A 176 -8.47 -8.55 -9.90
N VAL A 177 -8.72 -9.68 -10.56
CA VAL A 177 -7.71 -10.41 -11.33
C VAL A 177 -7.08 -9.56 -12.45
N TYR A 178 -7.81 -8.60 -13.02
CA TYR A 178 -7.29 -7.76 -14.10
C TYR A 178 -6.19 -6.82 -13.60
N LEU A 179 -6.34 -6.23 -12.42
CA LEU A 179 -5.30 -5.39 -11.79
C LEU A 179 -4.05 -6.22 -11.43
N ILE A 180 -4.25 -7.42 -10.89
CA ILE A 180 -3.15 -8.38 -10.62
C ILE A 180 -2.38 -8.66 -11.92
N LEU A 181 -3.09 -8.95 -13.01
CA LEU A 181 -2.48 -9.23 -14.31
C LEU A 181 -1.76 -8.01 -14.89
N ILE A 182 -2.32 -6.80 -14.79
CA ILE A 182 -1.67 -5.56 -15.25
C ILE A 182 -0.31 -5.39 -14.54
N GLY A 183 -0.28 -5.46 -13.20
CA GLY A 183 0.95 -5.31 -12.43
C GLY A 183 1.97 -6.42 -12.72
N ALA A 184 1.53 -7.69 -12.67
CA ALA A 184 2.40 -8.85 -12.83
C ALA A 184 2.97 -8.97 -14.26
N ILE A 185 2.14 -8.83 -15.29
CA ILE A 185 2.58 -8.91 -16.69
C ILE A 185 3.52 -7.76 -17.00
N SER A 186 3.20 -6.53 -16.57
CA SER A 186 4.05 -5.37 -16.85
C SER A 186 5.41 -5.50 -16.17
N SER A 187 5.45 -6.02 -14.93
CA SER A 187 6.72 -6.30 -14.23
C SER A 187 7.53 -7.38 -14.95
N ALA A 188 6.90 -8.46 -15.42
CA ALA A 188 7.56 -9.51 -16.19
C ALA A 188 8.10 -9.00 -17.53
N VAL A 189 7.32 -8.18 -18.26
CA VAL A 189 7.76 -7.53 -19.50
C VAL A 189 8.94 -6.62 -19.23
N LEU A 190 8.90 -5.82 -18.17
CA LEU A 190 10.00 -4.94 -17.78
C LEU A 190 11.27 -5.74 -17.46
N ALA A 191 11.15 -6.85 -16.73
CA ALA A 191 12.27 -7.75 -16.44
C ALA A 191 12.88 -8.34 -17.72
N VAL A 192 12.05 -8.76 -18.68
CA VAL A 192 12.52 -9.28 -19.97
C VAL A 192 13.23 -8.19 -20.78
N LEU A 193 12.67 -6.98 -20.85
CA LEU A 193 13.27 -5.86 -21.57
C LEU A 193 14.64 -5.48 -21.01
N PHE A 194 14.76 -5.38 -19.69
CA PHE A 194 16.02 -5.07 -19.02
C PHE A 194 17.04 -6.19 -19.18
N ASN A 195 16.61 -7.45 -18.99
CA ASN A 195 17.45 -8.63 -19.19
C ASN A 195 17.99 -8.68 -20.63
N PHE A 196 17.14 -8.42 -21.62
CA PHE A 196 17.54 -8.33 -23.02
C PHE A 196 18.51 -7.17 -23.28
N GLY A 197 18.22 -5.97 -22.74
CA GLY A 197 19.10 -4.81 -22.86
C GLY A 197 20.51 -5.07 -22.32
N ILE A 198 20.61 -5.71 -21.15
CA ILE A 198 21.90 -6.11 -20.56
C ILE A 198 22.57 -7.22 -21.37
N HIS A 199 21.80 -8.14 -21.97
CA HIS A 199 22.36 -9.17 -22.84
C HIS A 199 23.03 -8.60 -24.09
N LEU A 200 22.49 -7.53 -24.68
CA LEU A 200 23.15 -6.85 -25.79
C LEU A 200 24.52 -6.27 -25.42
N LEU A 201 24.73 -5.95 -24.13
CA LEU A 201 26.02 -5.45 -23.63
C LEU A 201 27.07 -6.56 -23.45
N GLU A 202 26.67 -7.84 -23.40
CA GLU A 202 27.59 -8.97 -23.17
C GLU A 202 28.68 -9.09 -24.23
N LYS A 203 28.36 -8.71 -25.48
CA LYS A 203 29.31 -8.71 -26.61
C LYS A 203 29.89 -7.32 -26.89
N ALA A 204 29.57 -6.32 -26.07
CA ALA A 204 29.98 -4.95 -26.29
C ALA A 204 31.38 -4.68 -25.71
N THR A 205 32.11 -3.76 -26.33
CA THR A 205 33.38 -3.27 -25.78
C THR A 205 33.15 -2.50 -24.47
N VAL A 206 34.10 -2.54 -23.53
CA VAL A 206 34.07 -1.78 -22.26
C VAL A 206 33.64 -0.32 -22.44
N LYS A 207 34.14 0.37 -23.46
CA LYS A 207 33.78 1.78 -23.75
C LYS A 207 32.27 1.98 -23.99
N ARG A 208 31.64 1.06 -24.73
CA ARG A 208 30.20 1.11 -25.02
C ARG A 208 29.37 0.82 -23.77
N ILE A 209 29.85 -0.08 -22.90
CA ILE A 209 29.20 -0.40 -21.63
C ILE A 209 29.24 0.80 -20.69
N VAL A 210 30.40 1.42 -20.54
CA VAL A 210 30.54 2.65 -19.73
C VAL A 210 29.66 3.77 -20.29
N ALA A 211 29.62 3.95 -21.62
CA ALA A 211 28.73 4.93 -22.23
C ALA A 211 27.24 4.63 -21.94
N ALA A 212 26.81 3.38 -22.07
CA ALA A 212 25.45 2.96 -21.73
C ALA A 212 25.11 3.22 -20.25
N PHE A 213 26.04 2.91 -19.34
CA PHE A 213 25.89 3.19 -17.92
C PHE A 213 25.74 4.70 -17.64
N MET A 214 26.58 5.53 -18.26
CA MET A 214 26.51 6.99 -18.11
C MET A 214 25.19 7.57 -18.66
N VAL A 215 24.70 7.03 -19.78
CA VAL A 215 23.40 7.42 -20.35
C VAL A 215 22.26 7.02 -19.41
N LEU A 216 22.27 5.79 -18.89
CA LEU A 216 21.26 5.32 -17.92
C LEU A 216 21.27 6.17 -16.64
N LEU A 217 22.45 6.51 -16.12
CA LEU A 217 22.59 7.39 -14.96
C LEU A 217 22.04 8.79 -15.27
N ALA A 218 22.36 9.36 -16.44
CA ALA A 218 21.85 10.66 -16.85
C ALA A 218 20.33 10.66 -17.04
N LEU A 219 19.75 9.61 -17.61
CA LEU A 219 18.31 9.44 -17.75
C LEU A 219 17.62 9.27 -16.39
N LEU A 220 18.24 8.54 -15.46
CA LEU A 220 17.72 8.37 -14.10
C LEU A 220 17.72 9.71 -13.35
N VAL A 221 18.84 10.41 -13.35
CA VAL A 221 18.95 11.75 -12.73
C VAL A 221 17.99 12.72 -13.40
N GLY A 222 17.91 12.71 -14.73
CA GLY A 222 16.97 13.53 -15.49
C GLY A 222 15.52 13.19 -15.17
N SER A 223 15.19 11.93 -14.90
CA SER A 223 13.85 11.52 -14.48
C SER A 223 13.52 12.01 -13.07
N PHE A 224 14.43 11.90 -12.10
CA PHE A 224 14.22 12.47 -10.76
C PHE A 224 14.09 13.99 -10.81
N VAL A 225 14.93 14.66 -11.62
CA VAL A 225 14.86 16.12 -11.80
C VAL A 225 13.57 16.53 -12.49
N TYR A 226 13.12 15.84 -13.54
CA TYR A 226 11.87 16.11 -14.24
C TYR A 226 10.67 15.96 -13.29
N THR A 227 10.65 14.91 -12.47
CA THR A 227 9.64 14.72 -11.43
C THR A 227 9.68 15.83 -10.37
N HIS A 228 10.84 16.46 -10.13
CA HIS A 228 11.00 17.60 -9.21
C HIS A 228 10.93 18.98 -9.91
N GLN A 229 10.65 19.05 -11.21
CA GLN A 229 10.62 20.30 -11.99
C GLN A 229 9.20 20.83 -12.19
N GLU A 230 8.17 20.16 -11.66
CA GLU A 230 6.90 20.82 -11.36
C GLU A 230 7.13 21.80 -10.20
N ALA A 231 6.54 22.99 -10.34
CA ALA A 231 6.91 24.22 -9.65
C ALA A 231 6.74 24.14 -8.12
N GLU A 232 6.98 25.26 -7.42
CA GLU A 232 6.50 25.60 -6.08
C GLU A 232 4.96 25.49 -5.92
N GLN A 233 4.32 24.48 -6.50
CA GLN A 233 2.93 24.15 -6.25
C GLN A 233 2.83 23.68 -4.81
N LYS A 234 1.82 24.19 -4.10
CA LYS A 234 1.48 23.71 -2.78
C LYS A 234 1.05 22.25 -2.91
N GLU A 235 1.95 21.31 -2.69
CA GLU A 235 1.61 19.89 -2.74
C GLU A 235 1.26 19.39 -1.34
N ILE A 236 0.26 18.52 -1.26
CA ILE A 236 0.02 17.65 -0.11
C ILE A 236 -0.14 16.20 -0.57
N THR A 237 0.31 15.27 0.27
CA THR A 237 0.11 13.84 0.09
C THR A 237 -1.07 13.36 0.92
N VAL A 238 -2.11 12.84 0.28
CA VAL A 238 -3.27 12.25 0.95
C VAL A 238 -3.24 10.74 0.75
N ALA A 239 -3.26 9.97 1.84
CA ALA A 239 -3.16 8.50 1.77
C ALA A 239 -4.42 7.80 2.26
N GLY A 240 -4.74 6.64 1.69
CA GLY A 240 -5.87 5.81 2.09
C GLY A 240 -5.40 4.46 2.64
N LYS A 241 -6.12 3.92 3.62
CA LYS A 241 -5.93 2.53 4.06
C LYS A 241 -6.32 1.56 2.93
N LEU A 242 -6.00 0.29 3.11
CA LEU A 242 -6.48 -0.77 2.21
C LEU A 242 -8.02 -0.83 2.21
N GLY A 243 -8.64 -0.84 1.02
CA GLY A 243 -10.08 -1.01 0.85
C GLY A 243 -10.71 0.03 -0.10
N ALA A 244 -12.00 -0.18 -0.42
CA ALA A 244 -12.77 0.77 -1.22
C ALA A 244 -13.07 2.07 -0.46
N GLU A 245 -13.56 1.96 0.78
CA GLU A 245 -14.00 3.11 1.56
C GLU A 245 -12.90 4.17 1.75
N PRO A 246 -11.68 3.84 2.23
CA PRO A 246 -10.63 4.84 2.36
C PRO A 246 -10.23 5.43 1.00
N ASP A 247 -10.26 4.63 -0.07
CA ASP A 247 -9.87 5.09 -1.40
C ASP A 247 -10.88 6.07 -1.99
N ILE A 248 -12.19 5.85 -1.76
CA ILE A 248 -13.24 6.80 -2.13
C ILE A 248 -13.04 8.12 -1.37
N LEU A 249 -12.80 8.06 -0.06
CA LEU A 249 -12.65 9.24 0.79
C LEU A 249 -11.45 10.11 0.39
N ILE A 250 -10.30 9.51 0.07
CA ILE A 250 -9.14 10.30 -0.36
C ILE A 250 -9.35 10.95 -1.72
N ASN A 251 -10.11 10.31 -2.62
CA ASN A 251 -10.50 10.93 -3.88
C ASN A 251 -11.45 12.11 -3.66
N MET A 252 -12.40 12.00 -2.71
CA MET A 252 -13.22 13.14 -2.31
C MET A 252 -12.38 14.28 -1.74
N TYR A 253 -11.37 13.98 -0.91
CA TYR A 253 -10.48 14.99 -0.35
C TYR A 253 -9.68 15.69 -1.44
N LYS A 254 -9.09 14.93 -2.37
CA LYS A 254 -8.38 15.47 -3.53
C LYS A 254 -9.26 16.44 -4.31
N GLU A 255 -10.44 16.00 -4.67
CA GLU A 255 -11.30 16.79 -5.55
C GLU A 255 -11.81 18.07 -4.90
N LEU A 256 -12.20 18.03 -3.63
CA LEU A 256 -12.60 19.23 -2.89
C LEU A 256 -11.45 20.23 -2.73
N ILE A 257 -10.23 19.74 -2.49
CA ILE A 257 -9.04 20.57 -2.31
C ILE A 257 -8.63 21.20 -3.65
N GLU A 258 -8.50 20.40 -4.71
CA GLU A 258 -8.05 20.89 -6.03
C GLU A 258 -9.10 21.75 -6.74
N ALA A 259 -10.40 21.53 -6.50
CA ALA A 259 -11.45 22.36 -7.08
C ALA A 259 -11.48 23.79 -6.52
N ASN A 260 -11.01 23.98 -5.29
CA ASN A 260 -11.19 25.23 -4.53
C ASN A 260 -9.87 25.85 -4.04
N SER A 261 -8.72 25.35 -4.50
CA SER A 261 -7.40 25.89 -4.14
C SER A 261 -6.34 25.66 -5.21
N ASP A 262 -5.17 26.26 -5.01
CA ASP A 262 -3.96 26.02 -5.81
C ASP A 262 -3.14 24.82 -5.30
N ILE A 263 -3.68 24.07 -4.33
CA ILE A 263 -3.03 22.89 -3.75
C ILE A 263 -3.19 21.71 -4.68
N HIS A 264 -2.08 21.07 -5.06
CA HIS A 264 -2.09 19.79 -5.75
C HIS A 264 -2.11 18.64 -4.75
N VAL A 265 -2.96 17.63 -4.99
CA VAL A 265 -3.09 16.47 -4.12
C VAL A 265 -2.53 15.22 -4.78
N ASN A 266 -1.46 14.71 -4.18
CA ASN A 266 -0.87 13.44 -4.52
C ASN A 266 -1.50 12.31 -3.70
N LEU A 267 -2.17 11.37 -4.37
CA LEU A 267 -2.88 10.28 -3.71
C LEU A 267 -2.01 9.05 -3.55
N LYS A 268 -1.99 8.52 -2.32
CA LYS A 268 -1.43 7.20 -2.01
C LYS A 268 -2.58 6.25 -1.66
N SER A 269 -3.21 5.71 -2.70
CA SER A 269 -4.27 4.71 -2.57
C SER A 269 -3.74 3.40 -2.00
N ASN A 270 -4.50 2.78 -1.09
CA ASN A 270 -4.15 1.49 -0.49
C ASN A 270 -2.70 1.44 0.05
N PHE A 271 -2.29 2.54 0.70
CA PHE A 271 -0.91 2.76 1.10
C PHE A 271 -0.45 1.79 2.20
N GLY A 272 -1.39 1.31 3.01
CA GLY A 272 -1.13 0.33 4.05
C GLY A 272 -2.28 0.18 5.03
N LYS A 273 -1.99 -0.43 6.18
CA LYS A 273 -2.94 -0.63 7.28
C LYS A 273 -2.84 0.50 8.32
N THR A 274 -3.72 0.47 9.32
CA THR A 274 -3.85 1.46 10.40
C THR A 274 -2.52 1.96 10.99
N SER A 275 -1.71 1.09 11.60
CA SER A 275 -0.47 1.53 12.25
C SER A 275 0.59 2.04 11.26
N PHE A 276 0.53 1.59 10.00
CA PHE A 276 1.45 2.05 8.96
C PHE A 276 1.13 3.49 8.56
N LEU A 277 -0.13 3.80 8.23
CA LEU A 277 -0.55 5.16 7.88
C LEU A 277 -0.33 6.14 9.03
N PHE A 278 -0.61 5.72 10.27
CA PHE A 278 -0.38 6.59 11.42
C PHE A 278 1.10 6.95 11.59
N ASN A 279 2.01 5.98 11.42
CA ASN A 279 3.44 6.25 11.46
C ASN A 279 3.91 7.07 10.25
N ALA A 280 3.31 6.86 9.07
CA ALA A 280 3.57 7.67 7.88
C ALA A 280 3.22 9.15 8.12
N LEU A 281 2.06 9.41 8.73
CA LEU A 281 1.64 10.76 9.09
C LEU A 281 2.61 11.35 10.10
N LYS A 282 3.01 10.56 11.10
CA LYS A 282 3.97 10.98 12.14
C LYS A 282 5.34 11.32 11.57
N SER A 283 5.85 10.56 10.60
CA SER A 283 7.14 10.81 9.94
C SER A 283 7.08 11.92 8.87
N GLY A 284 5.88 12.40 8.51
CA GLY A 284 5.70 13.43 7.48
C GLY A 284 5.77 12.89 6.05
N GLU A 285 5.58 11.59 5.85
CA GLU A 285 5.56 10.95 4.53
C GLU A 285 4.20 11.01 3.84
N ILE A 286 3.17 11.37 4.62
CA ILE A 286 1.83 11.74 4.19
C ILE A 286 1.38 12.95 5.04
N ASP A 287 0.48 13.76 4.51
CA ASP A 287 0.00 14.99 5.15
C ASP A 287 -1.37 14.82 5.79
N VAL A 288 -2.27 14.05 5.14
CA VAL A 288 -3.65 13.82 5.58
C VAL A 288 -4.06 12.38 5.26
N TYR A 289 -4.87 11.77 6.11
CA TYR A 289 -5.59 10.55 5.77
C TYR A 289 -6.93 10.43 6.51
N PRO A 290 -7.93 9.71 5.95
CA PRO A 290 -9.16 9.41 6.67
C PRO A 290 -8.90 8.39 7.79
N GLU A 291 -9.28 8.75 9.01
CA GLU A 291 -9.17 7.88 10.19
C GLU A 291 -10.50 7.83 10.96
N PHE A 292 -10.72 6.73 11.67
CA PHE A 292 -11.93 6.47 12.43
C PHE A 292 -11.76 6.80 13.91
N THR A 293 -12.80 7.39 14.49
CA THR A 293 -12.81 7.83 15.90
C THR A 293 -12.45 6.71 16.88
N GLY A 294 -13.09 5.55 16.75
CA GLY A 294 -12.79 4.38 17.57
C GLY A 294 -11.36 3.85 17.40
N THR A 295 -10.79 3.95 16.19
CA THR A 295 -9.39 3.55 15.95
C THR A 295 -8.42 4.46 16.69
N VAL A 296 -8.66 5.78 16.67
CA VAL A 296 -7.83 6.74 17.43
C VAL A 296 -7.85 6.37 18.91
N LEU A 297 -9.04 6.15 19.48
CA LEU A 297 -9.20 5.80 20.89
C LEU A 297 -8.49 4.50 21.27
N GLU A 298 -8.73 3.43 20.54
CA GLU A 298 -8.31 2.08 20.93
C GLU A 298 -6.86 1.76 20.54
N THR A 299 -6.35 2.36 19.47
CA THR A 299 -5.05 1.97 18.89
C THR A 299 -3.94 2.99 19.17
N PHE A 300 -4.24 4.28 19.12
CA PHE A 300 -3.21 5.32 19.12
C PHE A 300 -3.00 6.01 20.47
N LEU A 301 -4.05 6.08 21.29
CA LEU A 301 -3.94 6.64 22.63
C LEU A 301 -3.28 5.64 23.58
N LYS A 302 -2.29 6.10 24.34
CA LYS A 302 -1.59 5.24 25.33
C LYS A 302 -2.46 4.88 26.53
N ASP A 303 -3.35 5.78 26.93
CA ASP A 303 -4.24 5.63 28.08
C ASP A 303 -5.67 6.06 27.68
N ASN A 304 -6.46 5.15 27.09
CA ASN A 304 -7.87 5.40 26.83
C ASN A 304 -8.69 5.29 28.14
N LYS A 305 -9.41 6.35 28.50
CA LYS A 305 -10.36 6.37 29.63
C LYS A 305 -11.80 6.62 29.20
N ASN A 306 -12.04 6.79 27.90
CA ASN A 306 -13.38 6.99 27.38
C ASN A 306 -14.12 5.64 27.39
N THR A 307 -15.29 5.62 28.01
CA THR A 307 -16.20 4.45 28.06
C THR A 307 -17.54 4.76 27.41
N SER A 308 -17.66 5.89 26.72
CA SER A 308 -18.86 6.34 26.04
C SER A 308 -18.94 5.71 24.66
N ASN A 309 -20.16 5.38 24.24
CA ASN A 309 -20.48 5.01 22.87
C ASN A 309 -21.26 6.14 22.16
N ASP A 310 -21.32 7.34 22.74
CA ASP A 310 -21.85 8.51 22.05
C ASP A 310 -20.84 9.02 21.00
N PRO A 311 -21.21 9.11 19.71
CA PRO A 311 -20.29 9.50 18.65
C PRO A 311 -19.64 10.86 18.87
N ARG A 312 -20.39 11.85 19.42
CA ARG A 312 -19.85 13.19 19.64
C ARG A 312 -18.84 13.21 20.78
N GLU A 313 -19.17 12.57 21.91
CA GLU A 313 -18.26 12.48 23.05
C GLU A 313 -16.96 11.72 22.68
N VAL A 314 -17.09 10.63 21.91
CA VAL A 314 -15.95 9.84 21.42
C VAL A 314 -15.06 10.67 20.50
N TYR A 315 -15.64 11.37 19.52
CA TYR A 315 -14.88 12.23 18.61
C TYR A 315 -14.15 13.35 19.36
N GLU A 316 -14.83 14.09 20.24
CA GLU A 316 -14.22 15.22 20.97
C GLU A 316 -13.07 14.75 21.86
N TYR A 317 -13.24 13.61 22.54
CA TYR A 317 -12.18 13.01 23.33
C TYR A 317 -11.00 12.57 22.45
N ALA A 318 -11.26 11.86 21.35
CA ALA A 318 -10.22 11.40 20.43
C ALA A 318 -9.42 12.57 19.86
N ARG A 319 -10.09 13.62 19.39
CA ARG A 319 -9.49 14.86 18.88
C ARG A 319 -8.60 15.52 19.93
N ASP A 320 -9.10 15.70 21.15
CA ASP A 320 -8.37 16.41 22.20
C ASP A 320 -7.15 15.62 22.69
N GLN A 321 -7.25 14.29 22.79
CA GLN A 321 -6.14 13.45 23.24
C GLN A 321 -5.07 13.27 22.17
N ILE A 322 -5.46 13.06 20.90
CA ILE A 322 -4.47 12.89 19.83
C ILE A 322 -3.69 14.17 19.57
N LYS A 323 -4.34 15.35 19.70
CA LYS A 323 -3.66 16.65 19.67
C LYS A 323 -2.63 16.77 20.78
N LYS A 324 -2.98 16.39 22.01
CA LYS A 324 -2.07 16.46 23.17
C LYS A 324 -0.91 15.47 23.08
N GLN A 325 -1.16 14.25 22.63
CA GLN A 325 -0.17 13.19 22.62
C GLN A 325 0.80 13.29 21.43
N GLU A 326 0.30 13.65 20.25
CA GLU A 326 1.01 13.47 18.98
C GLU A 326 1.07 14.76 18.14
N ASN A 327 0.50 15.87 18.63
CA ASN A 327 0.40 17.15 17.91
C ASN A 327 -0.28 17.01 16.54
N MET A 328 -1.36 16.23 16.48
CA MET A 328 -2.18 16.02 15.29
C MET A 328 -3.54 16.70 15.42
N ASP A 329 -4.02 17.31 14.35
CA ASP A 329 -5.37 17.86 14.25
C ASP A 329 -6.30 16.83 13.61
N TYR A 330 -7.43 16.59 14.28
CA TYR A 330 -8.47 15.68 13.83
C TYR A 330 -9.72 16.49 13.48
N LEU A 331 -10.02 16.61 12.19
CA LEU A 331 -11.11 17.47 11.71
C LEU A 331 -12.48 16.86 12.03
N GLU A 332 -13.54 17.65 11.82
CA GLU A 332 -14.90 17.22 12.13
C GLU A 332 -15.33 16.03 11.25
N PRO A 333 -16.04 15.04 11.82
CA PRO A 333 -16.33 13.79 11.12
C PRO A 333 -17.47 13.90 10.12
N MET A 334 -17.49 12.93 9.20
CA MET A 334 -18.65 12.59 8.37
C MET A 334 -19.75 11.95 9.23
N LEU A 335 -20.95 11.78 8.66
CA LEU A 335 -22.12 11.28 9.40
C LEU A 335 -22.07 9.76 9.63
N TYR A 336 -21.60 8.98 8.66
CA TYR A 336 -21.58 7.52 8.76
C TYR A 336 -20.69 7.03 9.90
N GLU A 337 -21.03 5.87 10.44
CA GLU A 337 -20.17 5.07 11.30
C GLU A 337 -19.82 3.78 10.55
N ASN A 338 -18.54 3.39 10.55
CA ASN A 338 -18.11 2.08 10.06
C ASN A 338 -17.87 1.16 11.25
N THR A 339 -18.96 0.83 11.93
CA THR A 339 -18.97 -0.01 13.14
C THR A 339 -19.62 -1.37 12.88
N TYR A 340 -19.47 -2.29 13.83
CA TYR A 340 -20.19 -3.56 13.80
C TYR A 340 -21.71 -3.33 13.72
N ALA A 341 -22.38 -4.22 13.01
CA ALA A 341 -23.80 -4.16 12.78
C ALA A 341 -24.42 -5.57 12.81
N VAL A 342 -25.72 -5.62 13.07
CA VAL A 342 -26.52 -6.84 12.92
C VAL A 342 -27.44 -6.66 11.71
N ALA A 343 -27.30 -7.54 10.73
CA ALA A 343 -28.01 -7.45 9.47
C ALA A 343 -28.92 -8.66 9.24
N VAL A 344 -30.07 -8.41 8.60
CA VAL A 344 -31.04 -9.41 8.15
C VAL A 344 -31.45 -9.13 6.71
N LYS A 345 -32.06 -10.09 6.01
CA LYS A 345 -32.66 -9.80 4.70
C LYS A 345 -33.78 -8.77 4.84
N ARG A 346 -33.88 -7.84 3.87
CA ARG A 346 -34.96 -6.85 3.83
C ARG A 346 -36.35 -7.50 3.94
N SER A 347 -36.58 -8.55 3.16
CA SER A 347 -37.85 -9.29 3.19
C SER A 347 -38.17 -9.88 4.57
N PHE A 348 -37.16 -10.41 5.27
CA PHE A 348 -37.33 -10.97 6.62
C PHE A 348 -37.61 -9.88 7.65
N ALA A 349 -36.96 -8.72 7.54
CA ALA A 349 -37.24 -7.56 8.38
C ALA A 349 -38.67 -7.04 8.18
N GLU A 350 -39.12 -6.91 6.93
CA GLU A 350 -40.45 -6.41 6.60
C GLU A 350 -41.55 -7.37 7.07
N GLU A 351 -41.39 -8.67 6.84
CA GLU A 351 -42.34 -9.71 7.27
C GLU A 351 -42.53 -9.74 8.79
N ASN A 352 -41.45 -9.54 9.55
CA ASN A 352 -41.45 -9.65 11.01
C ASN A 352 -41.48 -8.29 11.73
N GLY A 353 -41.54 -7.18 10.98
CA GLY A 353 -41.55 -5.82 11.53
C GLY A 353 -40.28 -5.48 12.34
N LEU A 354 -39.10 -5.89 11.87
CA LEU A 354 -37.82 -5.66 12.52
C LEU A 354 -37.21 -4.33 12.07
N LYS A 355 -36.93 -3.44 13.02
CA LYS A 355 -36.24 -2.16 12.77
C LYS A 355 -35.05 -1.94 13.68
N THR A 356 -35.10 -2.47 14.90
CA THR A 356 -34.03 -2.36 15.89
C THR A 356 -33.49 -3.74 16.27
N ILE A 357 -32.29 -3.78 16.86
CA ILE A 357 -31.72 -5.03 17.39
C ILE A 357 -32.64 -5.64 18.45
N GLU A 358 -33.30 -4.81 19.28
CA GLU A 358 -34.25 -5.28 20.29
C GLU A 358 -35.47 -6.00 19.68
N ASP A 359 -35.88 -5.65 18.45
CA ASP A 359 -36.99 -6.32 17.77
C ASP A 359 -36.71 -7.80 17.48
N LEU A 360 -35.43 -8.22 17.39
CA LEU A 360 -35.05 -9.62 17.24
C LEU A 360 -35.62 -10.51 18.33
N LYS A 361 -35.88 -9.95 19.53
CA LYS A 361 -36.47 -10.71 20.63
C LYS A 361 -37.86 -11.25 20.31
N LYS A 362 -38.62 -10.57 19.44
CA LYS A 362 -39.97 -10.97 19.00
C LYS A 362 -39.95 -12.28 18.21
N VAL A 363 -38.84 -12.57 17.54
CA VAL A 363 -38.67 -13.71 16.63
C VAL A 363 -37.52 -14.62 17.05
N GLU A 364 -37.08 -14.54 18.30
CA GLU A 364 -35.87 -15.20 18.81
C GLU A 364 -35.82 -16.71 18.51
N SER A 365 -36.96 -17.40 18.63
CA SER A 365 -37.07 -18.84 18.34
C SER A 365 -36.91 -19.22 16.86
N GLN A 366 -37.00 -18.24 15.95
CA GLN A 366 -36.85 -18.41 14.51
C GLN A 366 -35.45 -18.00 14.04
N LEU A 367 -34.63 -17.40 14.90
CA LEU A 367 -33.30 -16.91 14.53
C LEU A 367 -32.32 -18.06 14.34
N LYS A 368 -31.66 -18.03 13.19
CA LYS A 368 -30.50 -18.85 12.84
C LYS A 368 -29.39 -17.87 12.51
N ALA A 369 -28.47 -17.68 13.45
CA ALA A 369 -27.42 -16.70 13.30
C ALA A 369 -26.17 -17.30 12.66
N GLY A 370 -25.60 -16.58 11.70
CA GLY A 370 -24.28 -16.85 11.14
C GLY A 370 -23.34 -15.71 11.50
N PHE A 371 -22.56 -15.86 12.56
CA PHE A 371 -21.62 -14.82 13.01
C PHE A 371 -20.17 -15.23 12.82
N THR A 372 -19.28 -14.26 12.65
CA THR A 372 -17.84 -14.53 12.73
C THR A 372 -17.41 -14.96 14.12
N LEU A 373 -16.37 -15.79 14.21
CA LEU A 373 -15.81 -16.23 15.49
C LEU A 373 -15.42 -15.04 16.38
N GLU A 374 -14.83 -14.01 15.78
CA GLU A 374 -14.46 -12.79 16.50
C GLU A 374 -15.70 -12.11 17.10
N PHE A 375 -16.74 -11.86 16.29
CA PHE A 375 -17.96 -11.21 16.77
C PHE A 375 -18.65 -12.00 17.89
N ILE A 376 -18.60 -13.34 17.85
CA ILE A 376 -19.17 -14.20 18.90
C ILE A 376 -18.48 -13.94 20.25
N ASP A 377 -17.17 -13.75 20.25
CA ASP A 377 -16.37 -13.69 21.48
C ASP A 377 -16.19 -12.29 22.08
N ARG A 378 -16.61 -11.26 21.36
CA ARG A 378 -16.45 -9.85 21.75
C ARG A 378 -17.52 -9.36 22.74
N GLU A 379 -17.09 -8.50 23.67
CA GLU A 379 -17.97 -7.81 24.63
C GLU A 379 -18.83 -6.73 23.94
N ASP A 380 -18.29 -6.08 22.91
CA ASP A 380 -18.98 -5.24 21.95
C ASP A 380 -19.50 -6.03 20.73
N GLY A 381 -19.68 -7.35 20.89
CA GLY A 381 -20.23 -8.25 19.88
C GLY A 381 -21.41 -9.06 20.44
N TYR A 382 -21.47 -10.36 20.14
CA TYR A 382 -22.57 -11.21 20.58
C TYR A 382 -22.70 -11.30 22.10
N LYS A 383 -21.60 -11.34 22.88
CA LYS A 383 -21.69 -11.31 24.35
C LYS A 383 -22.36 -10.03 24.84
N GLY A 384 -22.12 -8.91 24.16
CA GLY A 384 -22.80 -7.64 24.38
C GLY A 384 -24.29 -7.71 24.06
N LEU A 385 -24.66 -8.31 22.92
CA LEU A 385 -26.06 -8.54 22.55
C LEU A 385 -26.81 -9.39 23.59
N GLN A 386 -26.16 -10.43 24.12
CA GLN A 386 -26.71 -11.25 25.20
C GLN A 386 -26.95 -10.44 26.47
N LYS A 387 -26.00 -9.61 26.88
CA LYS A 387 -26.07 -8.84 28.13
C LYS A 387 -27.03 -7.64 28.04
N LEU A 388 -26.95 -6.86 26.96
CA LEU A 388 -27.65 -5.57 26.83
C LEU A 388 -29.04 -5.70 26.19
N TYR A 389 -29.18 -6.62 25.23
CA TYR A 389 -30.43 -6.88 24.52
C TYR A 389 -31.17 -8.12 25.01
N ASN A 390 -30.57 -8.92 25.90
CA ASN A 390 -31.14 -10.19 26.39
C ASN A 390 -31.51 -11.16 25.26
N LEU A 391 -30.71 -11.16 24.20
CA LEU A 391 -30.86 -12.05 23.05
C LEU A 391 -30.07 -13.34 23.30
N ASN A 392 -30.72 -14.50 23.21
CA ASN A 392 -30.10 -15.81 23.38
C ASN A 392 -30.62 -16.77 22.31
N PHE A 393 -29.86 -16.94 21.23
CA PHE A 393 -30.17 -17.85 20.13
C PHE A 393 -28.92 -18.64 19.71
N ASP A 394 -29.14 -19.71 18.95
CA ASP A 394 -28.05 -20.55 18.44
C ASP A 394 -27.28 -19.81 17.34
N VAL A 395 -25.96 -19.75 17.48
CA VAL A 395 -25.08 -19.05 16.56
C VAL A 395 -24.09 -20.04 15.96
N LYS A 396 -24.03 -20.05 14.63
CA LYS A 396 -23.02 -20.79 13.88
C LYS A 396 -21.88 -19.86 13.54
N SER A 397 -20.67 -20.26 13.94
CA SER A 397 -19.45 -19.57 13.52
C SER A 397 -19.22 -19.77 12.01
N MET A 398 -18.89 -18.69 11.31
CA MET A 398 -18.64 -18.68 9.87
C MET A 398 -17.45 -17.80 9.52
N GLU A 399 -16.78 -18.12 8.41
CA GLU A 399 -15.78 -17.22 7.81
C GLU A 399 -16.45 -15.92 7.31
N PRO A 400 -15.77 -14.75 7.40
CA PRO A 400 -16.38 -13.45 7.11
C PRO A 400 -17.07 -13.36 5.74
N SER A 401 -16.49 -13.89 4.68
CA SER A 401 -17.09 -13.86 3.35
C SER A 401 -18.25 -14.85 3.18
N LEU A 402 -18.22 -15.97 3.93
CA LEU A 402 -19.23 -17.03 3.82
C LEU A 402 -20.53 -16.68 4.53
N ARG A 403 -20.51 -15.83 5.57
CA ARG A 403 -21.73 -15.41 6.29
C ARG A 403 -22.74 -14.74 5.34
N TYR A 404 -22.26 -13.91 4.42
CA TYR A 404 -23.09 -13.22 3.43
C TYR A 404 -23.69 -14.18 2.39
N GLN A 405 -22.94 -15.19 1.98
CA GLN A 405 -23.46 -16.24 1.09
C GLN A 405 -24.51 -17.09 1.81
N ALA A 406 -24.26 -17.44 3.09
CA ALA A 406 -25.18 -18.24 3.89
C ALA A 406 -26.53 -17.54 4.11
N ILE A 407 -26.53 -16.23 4.43
CA ILE A 407 -27.79 -15.48 4.56
C ILE A 407 -28.48 -15.33 3.20
N ASN A 408 -27.73 -15.11 2.13
CA ASN A 408 -28.29 -15.04 0.78
C ASN A 408 -28.97 -16.36 0.36
N ASN A 409 -28.38 -17.50 0.71
CA ASN A 409 -28.94 -18.83 0.44
C ASN A 409 -30.09 -19.21 1.39
N GLY A 410 -30.28 -18.46 2.49
CA GLY A 410 -31.31 -18.73 3.50
C GLY A 410 -30.91 -19.78 4.54
N ASP A 411 -29.63 -20.16 4.61
CA ASP A 411 -29.10 -21.09 5.63
C ASP A 411 -29.14 -20.46 7.04
N VAL A 412 -28.98 -19.14 7.09
CA VAL A 412 -29.11 -18.26 8.25
C VAL A 412 -30.02 -17.07 7.89
N ASN A 413 -30.58 -16.40 8.88
CA ASN A 413 -31.46 -15.23 8.69
C ASN A 413 -31.00 -13.98 9.44
N VAL A 414 -29.93 -14.07 10.22
CA VAL A 414 -29.26 -12.94 10.87
C VAL A 414 -27.75 -13.14 10.82
N VAL A 415 -27.00 -12.08 10.52
CA VAL A 415 -25.54 -12.10 10.42
C VAL A 415 -24.93 -10.86 11.07
N ASP A 416 -23.65 -10.94 11.46
CA ASP A 416 -22.84 -9.77 11.76
C ASP A 416 -22.35 -9.14 10.46
N ALA A 417 -22.16 -7.82 10.47
CA ALA A 417 -21.70 -7.03 9.35
C ALA A 417 -20.89 -5.83 9.85
N TYR A 418 -20.18 -5.14 8.96
CA TYR A 418 -19.91 -3.73 9.16
C TYR A 418 -21.02 -2.90 8.51
N SER A 419 -21.32 -1.75 9.11
CA SER A 419 -22.44 -0.87 8.69
C SER A 419 -22.28 -0.31 7.28
N THR A 420 -21.05 -0.25 6.76
CA THR A 420 -20.76 0.22 5.40
C THR A 420 -20.35 -0.90 4.44
N ASP A 421 -20.49 -2.17 4.81
CA ASP A 421 -20.11 -3.31 3.95
C ASP A 421 -20.88 -3.28 2.61
N SER A 422 -20.18 -3.56 1.51
CA SER A 422 -20.76 -3.63 0.15
C SER A 422 -21.81 -4.73 0.00
N GLU A 423 -21.66 -5.79 0.78
CA GLU A 423 -22.47 -6.99 0.77
C GLU A 423 -23.90 -6.73 1.24
N LEU A 424 -24.09 -5.69 2.06
CA LEU A 424 -25.42 -5.25 2.48
C LEU A 424 -26.26 -4.86 1.28
N LYS A 425 -25.69 -4.10 0.35
CA LYS A 425 -26.34 -3.73 -0.90
C LYS A 425 -26.44 -4.93 -1.86
N GLN A 426 -25.36 -5.70 -1.99
CA GLN A 426 -25.30 -6.83 -2.91
C GLN A 426 -26.36 -7.90 -2.66
N TYR A 427 -26.67 -8.17 -1.38
CA TYR A 427 -27.58 -9.24 -0.97
C TYR A 427 -28.91 -8.72 -0.40
N ASP A 428 -29.22 -7.43 -0.63
CA ASP A 428 -30.43 -6.74 -0.14
C ASP A 428 -30.69 -6.98 1.36
N LEU A 429 -29.67 -6.69 2.15
CA LEU A 429 -29.71 -6.75 3.61
C LEU A 429 -30.05 -5.38 4.19
N VAL A 430 -30.64 -5.39 5.37
CA VAL A 430 -30.89 -4.20 6.18
C VAL A 430 -30.22 -4.37 7.53
N ILE A 431 -29.57 -3.31 7.98
CA ILE A 431 -29.04 -3.22 9.33
C ILE A 431 -30.17 -2.91 10.30
N LEU A 432 -30.16 -3.58 11.44
CA LEU A 432 -31.05 -3.27 12.55
C LEU A 432 -30.42 -2.19 13.42
N LYS A 433 -31.18 -1.13 13.70
CA LYS A 433 -30.70 -0.02 14.52
C LYS A 433 -30.29 -0.47 15.92
N ASP A 434 -29.08 -0.12 16.33
CA ASP A 434 -28.55 -0.32 17.69
C ASP A 434 -29.15 0.71 18.66
N ASN A 435 -30.38 0.45 19.11
CA ASN A 435 -31.12 1.40 19.95
C ASN A 435 -30.63 1.52 21.41
N LYS A 436 -29.62 0.73 21.81
CA LYS A 436 -28.96 0.79 23.12
C LYS A 436 -27.47 1.13 23.04
N GLN A 437 -26.96 1.47 21.84
CA GLN A 437 -25.57 1.88 21.61
C GLN A 437 -24.56 0.87 22.18
N LEU A 438 -24.70 -0.40 21.80
CA LEU A 438 -23.72 -1.44 22.13
C LEU A 438 -22.39 -1.20 21.41
N PHE A 439 -22.45 -0.85 20.12
CA PHE A 439 -21.29 -0.78 19.27
C PHE A 439 -20.55 0.55 19.46
N PRO A 440 -19.22 0.55 19.63
CA PRO A 440 -18.45 1.78 19.67
C PRO A 440 -18.54 2.54 18.34
N PRO A 441 -18.51 3.88 18.36
CA PRO A 441 -18.63 4.66 17.13
C PRO A 441 -17.31 4.76 16.38
N TYR A 442 -17.38 4.53 15.06
CA TYR A 442 -16.25 4.61 14.12
C TYR A 442 -16.58 5.59 12.99
N GLN A 443 -16.70 6.87 13.33
CA GLN A 443 -16.93 7.90 12.32
C GLN A 443 -15.63 8.22 11.57
N GLY A 444 -15.68 8.28 10.25
CA GLY A 444 -14.54 8.71 9.44
C GLY A 444 -14.33 10.21 9.51
N ALA A 445 -13.09 10.65 9.71
CA ALA A 445 -12.71 12.05 9.63
C ALA A 445 -11.26 12.24 9.14
N PRO A 446 -10.91 13.41 8.57
CA PRO A 446 -9.54 13.71 8.21
C PRO A 446 -8.64 13.89 9.44
N LEU A 447 -7.55 13.13 9.50
CA LEU A 447 -6.46 13.29 10.48
C LEU A 447 -5.21 13.82 9.78
N LEU A 448 -4.61 14.86 10.35
CA LEU A 448 -3.42 15.51 9.82
C LEU A 448 -2.50 16.02 10.93
N LYS A 449 -1.24 16.33 10.60
CA LYS A 449 -0.34 17.00 11.55
C LYS A 449 -0.76 18.44 11.77
N ALA A 450 -0.50 18.96 12.97
CA ALA A 450 -0.67 20.39 13.23
C ALA A 450 0.17 21.27 12.30
N GLU A 451 1.39 20.83 12.02
CA GLU A 451 2.33 21.50 11.10
C GLU A 451 1.74 21.64 9.68
N THR A 452 1.02 20.62 9.19
CA THR A 452 0.34 20.64 7.89
C THR A 452 -0.77 21.68 7.87
N LEU A 453 -1.59 21.75 8.94
CA LEU A 453 -2.68 22.72 9.02
C LEU A 453 -2.18 24.15 9.26
N GLU A 454 -1.06 24.33 9.95
CA GLU A 454 -0.38 25.62 10.08
C GLU A 454 0.16 26.13 8.73
N LYS A 455 0.66 25.21 7.89
CA LYS A 455 1.15 25.52 6.55
C LYS A 455 0.02 25.78 5.54
N TYR A 456 -1.07 25.02 5.64
CA TYR A 456 -2.23 25.08 4.74
C TYR A 456 -3.53 25.23 5.55
N PRO A 457 -3.76 26.38 6.20
CA PRO A 457 -4.95 26.60 7.04
C PRO A 457 -6.27 26.46 6.26
N GLU A 458 -6.24 26.68 4.94
CA GLU A 458 -7.39 26.51 4.04
C GLU A 458 -7.95 25.07 4.03
N LEU A 459 -7.15 24.04 4.35
CA LEU A 459 -7.59 22.63 4.34
C LEU A 459 -8.82 22.36 5.20
N LYS A 460 -8.94 23.08 6.33
CA LYS A 460 -10.11 22.93 7.21
C LYS A 460 -11.40 23.38 6.54
N GLU A 461 -11.36 24.48 5.80
CA GLU A 461 -12.52 25.02 5.07
C GLU A 461 -12.80 24.18 3.82
N LEU A 462 -11.76 23.73 3.11
CA LEU A 462 -11.87 22.91 1.91
C LEU A 462 -12.52 21.54 2.17
N LEU A 463 -12.25 20.93 3.33
CA LEU A 463 -12.85 19.64 3.72
C LEU A 463 -14.15 19.78 4.52
N GLN A 464 -14.53 21.00 4.90
CA GLN A 464 -15.78 21.28 5.62
C GLN A 464 -17.05 20.74 4.93
N PRO A 465 -17.18 20.72 3.59
CA PRO A 465 -18.38 20.21 2.93
C PRO A 465 -18.74 18.76 3.28
N LEU A 466 -17.78 17.94 3.73
CA LEU A 466 -18.01 16.55 4.13
C LEU A 466 -18.53 16.39 5.57
N VAL A 467 -18.45 17.45 6.39
CA VAL A 467 -18.84 17.39 7.80
C VAL A 467 -20.33 17.08 7.93
N GLY A 468 -20.65 16.01 8.66
CA GLY A 468 -22.04 15.55 8.83
C GLY A 468 -22.72 15.09 7.53
N LYS A 469 -21.96 14.74 6.49
CA LYS A 469 -22.43 14.16 5.23
C LYS A 469 -22.05 12.69 5.12
N ILE A 470 -22.58 12.01 4.11
CA ILE A 470 -22.43 10.57 3.86
C ILE A 470 -23.14 9.75 4.94
N THR A 471 -24.32 9.21 4.64
CA THR A 471 -24.96 8.20 5.51
C THR A 471 -24.28 6.84 5.37
N GLU A 472 -24.54 5.92 6.31
CA GLU A 472 -24.09 4.52 6.22
C GLU A 472 -24.59 3.86 4.93
N GLU A 473 -25.84 4.10 4.53
CA GLU A 473 -26.36 3.56 3.27
C GLU A 473 -25.69 4.17 2.04
N GLU A 474 -25.39 5.48 2.07
CA GLU A 474 -24.64 6.13 0.98
C GLU A 474 -23.22 5.56 0.88
N MET A 475 -22.54 5.36 2.00
CA MET A 475 -21.20 4.77 2.03
C MET A 475 -21.22 3.30 1.57
N SER A 476 -22.17 2.49 2.04
CA SER A 476 -22.36 1.10 1.60
C SER A 476 -22.65 1.01 0.09
N GLU A 477 -23.46 1.93 -0.46
CA GLU A 477 -23.69 2.03 -1.91
C GLU A 477 -22.40 2.33 -2.67
N MET A 478 -21.62 3.32 -2.22
CA MET A 478 -20.35 3.66 -2.87
C MET A 478 -19.34 2.52 -2.77
N ASN A 479 -19.27 1.83 -1.62
CA ASN A 479 -18.45 0.62 -1.45
C ASN A 479 -18.90 -0.51 -2.39
N TYR A 480 -20.21 -0.71 -2.56
CA TYR A 480 -20.77 -1.66 -3.52
C TYR A 480 -20.36 -1.34 -4.97
N LEU A 481 -20.43 -0.07 -5.36
CA LEU A 481 -20.02 0.37 -6.69
C LEU A 481 -18.55 0.05 -6.99
N VAL A 482 -17.67 0.16 -5.99
CA VAL A 482 -16.24 -0.15 -6.15
C VAL A 482 -15.97 -1.65 -6.06
N ASN A 483 -16.41 -2.31 -4.99
CA ASN A 483 -16.07 -3.70 -4.72
C ASN A 483 -16.78 -4.69 -5.65
N VAL A 484 -18.06 -4.44 -5.96
CA VAL A 484 -18.90 -5.39 -6.69
C VAL A 484 -19.05 -4.98 -8.16
N GLU A 485 -19.40 -3.72 -8.43
CA GLU A 485 -19.54 -3.22 -9.79
C GLU A 485 -18.19 -2.83 -10.44
N GLN A 486 -17.10 -2.85 -9.67
CA GLN A 486 -15.73 -2.58 -10.15
C GLN A 486 -15.59 -1.20 -10.79
N LYS A 487 -16.38 -0.22 -10.32
CA LYS A 487 -16.23 1.19 -10.71
C LYS A 487 -14.96 1.79 -10.11
N ASP A 488 -14.47 2.82 -10.79
CA ASP A 488 -13.35 3.60 -10.31
C ASP A 488 -13.74 4.43 -9.07
N PRO A 489 -13.01 4.35 -7.93
CA PRO A 489 -13.27 5.17 -6.76
C PRO A 489 -13.23 6.68 -7.02
N ALA A 490 -12.39 7.14 -7.96
CA ALA A 490 -12.37 8.56 -8.34
C ALA A 490 -13.69 8.97 -8.99
N THR A 491 -14.23 8.14 -9.88
CA THR A 491 -15.55 8.37 -10.49
C THR A 491 -16.66 8.31 -9.45
N VAL A 492 -16.62 7.35 -8.52
CA VAL A 492 -17.62 7.23 -7.44
C VAL A 492 -17.59 8.44 -6.51
N ALA A 493 -16.40 8.93 -6.14
CA ALA A 493 -16.23 10.15 -5.36
C ALA A 493 -16.81 11.37 -6.10
N HIS A 494 -16.43 11.57 -7.36
CA HIS A 494 -16.93 12.65 -8.21
C HIS A 494 -18.46 12.64 -8.35
N ASP A 495 -19.04 11.47 -8.62
CA ASP A 495 -20.49 11.30 -8.76
C ASP A 495 -21.22 11.70 -7.47
N TYR A 496 -20.69 11.31 -6.30
CA TYR A 496 -21.27 11.68 -5.00
C TYR A 496 -21.17 13.18 -4.74
N LEU A 497 -19.98 13.77 -4.87
CA LEU A 497 -19.75 15.19 -4.63
C LEU A 497 -20.60 16.07 -5.56
N SER A 498 -20.68 15.71 -6.84
CA SER A 498 -21.53 16.37 -7.83
C SER A 498 -23.01 16.28 -7.47
N LYS A 499 -23.49 15.09 -7.08
CA LYS A 499 -24.89 14.87 -6.67
C LYS A 499 -25.26 15.69 -5.44
N GLN A 500 -24.33 15.89 -4.51
CA GLN A 500 -24.54 16.71 -3.31
C GLN A 500 -24.35 18.22 -3.56
N GLY A 501 -23.99 18.63 -4.78
CA GLY A 501 -23.73 20.02 -5.13
C GLY A 501 -22.49 20.60 -4.45
N MET A 502 -21.51 19.76 -4.13
CA MET A 502 -20.26 20.16 -3.46
C MET A 502 -19.17 20.60 -4.44
N LEU A 503 -19.39 20.38 -5.75
CA LEU A 503 -18.53 20.84 -6.83
C LEU A 503 -19.30 21.90 -7.62
N GLU A 504 -18.65 23.00 -7.95
CA GLU A 504 -19.23 23.96 -8.88
C GLU A 504 -19.33 23.32 -10.28
N ASN A 505 -20.49 23.48 -10.93
CA ASN A 505 -20.64 23.08 -12.33
C ASN A 505 -19.73 23.98 -13.18
N ASN A 506 -18.56 23.48 -13.55
CA ASN A 506 -17.72 24.08 -14.59
C ASN A 506 -18.27 23.77 -15.99
#